data_AF-A0A353BKW2-F1
#
_entry.id   AF-A0A353BKW2-F1
#
_cell.length_a   1.000
_cell.length_b   1.000
_cell.length_c   1.000
_cell.angle_alpha   90.00
_cell.angle_beta   90.00
_cell.angle_gamma   90.00
#
_symmetry.space_group_name_H-M   'P 1'
#
loop_
_entity.id
_entity.type
_entity.pdbx_description
1 polymer ?
#
loop_
_entity_poly.entity_id
_entity_poly.type
_entity_poly.pdbx_seq_one_letter_code
_entity_poly.pdbx_strand_id
1 'polypeptide(L)'
;AAVLKLLEAVSVLESEGRGGLGEVLEAFDQGPDDMFGLELPESMPAVQLMTYFKAKGMGFPVVINLIIPLKSKGSEYYYRKQDGAITLYKMNEKVADNAAGHPERLRELKDERDADIEIQALNSLYVACTRPKSELYNLVVLDSPRVSKPPKNPAKKPSNKPTQVPPHQALFPAQVRGEKGAGGGRAEELRPMVVSPPGVSRHSEWLPESAWNRSRFRDASLGNYLHRVLEDIEYLPKDLRPLVEDLLARHQRLAPEADRARAAESICALLGDPRVACWFAERPGRTVEREVEFIARDGRLFRMDRMVRDPGWTTVIDFKTGSQEAMSREKHQAQVREYLGLLQEACPGAEASGVIVYLDRTVAEVRP
;
A
#
# COMPACT_ATOMS: atom_id res chain seq x y z
N ALA A 1 24.46 7.63 -0.18
CA ALA A 1 23.54 8.54 -0.87
C ALA A 1 23.78 9.99 -0.47
N ALA A 2 23.50 10.40 0.78
CA ALA A 2 23.65 11.80 1.21
C ALA A 2 25.06 12.39 1.01
N VAL A 3 26.12 11.65 1.38
CA VAL A 3 27.52 12.09 1.16
C VAL A 3 27.84 12.23 -0.34
N LEU A 4 27.30 11.35 -1.18
CA LEU A 4 27.50 11.43 -2.63
C LEU A 4 26.84 12.69 -3.20
N LYS A 5 25.62 13.02 -2.75
CA LYS A 5 24.91 14.22 -3.18
C LYS A 5 25.62 15.50 -2.71
N LEU A 6 26.18 15.48 -1.50
CA LEU A 6 27.02 16.57 -1.01
C LEU A 6 28.24 16.79 -1.91
N LEU A 7 28.95 15.71 -2.28
CA LEU A 7 30.10 15.81 -3.19
C LEU A 7 29.71 16.29 -4.59
N GLU A 8 28.56 15.85 -5.09
CA GLU A 8 28.00 16.34 -6.35
C GLU A 8 27.69 17.85 -6.28
N ALA A 9 27.03 18.31 -5.21
CA ALA A 9 26.74 19.73 -5.00
C ALA A 9 28.02 20.58 -4.92
N VAL A 10 29.04 20.09 -4.20
CA VAL A 10 30.37 20.75 -4.15
C VAL A 10 31.01 20.78 -5.54
N SER A 11 30.97 19.67 -6.29
CA SER A 11 31.55 19.59 -7.63
C SER A 11 30.86 20.54 -8.63
N VAL A 12 29.53 20.72 -8.52
CA VAL A 12 28.79 21.70 -9.33
C VAL A 12 29.26 23.12 -9.00
N LEU A 13 29.35 23.47 -7.71
CA LEU A 13 29.83 24.80 -7.28
C LEU A 13 31.28 25.06 -7.72
N GLU A 14 32.15 24.06 -7.62
CA GLU A 14 33.53 24.14 -8.13
C GLU A 14 33.57 24.40 -9.64
N SER A 15 32.68 23.75 -10.42
CA SER A 15 32.58 23.96 -11.87
C SER A 15 32.10 25.37 -12.24
N GLU A 16 31.37 26.03 -11.34
CA GLU A 16 30.95 27.43 -11.46
C GLU A 16 32.02 28.42 -10.97
N GLY A 17 33.19 27.93 -10.56
CA GLY A 17 34.31 28.74 -10.07
C GLY A 17 34.25 29.08 -8.59
N ARG A 18 33.34 28.47 -7.82
CA ARG A 18 33.15 28.69 -6.38
C ARG A 18 33.84 27.58 -5.58
N GLY A 19 35.17 27.62 -5.52
CA GLY A 19 35.99 26.58 -4.88
C GLY A 19 36.38 26.88 -3.42
N GLY A 20 36.10 28.09 -2.93
CA GLY A 20 36.44 28.46 -1.56
C GLY A 20 35.45 27.88 -0.55
N LEU A 21 35.94 27.36 0.59
CA LEU A 21 35.07 26.85 1.67
C LEU A 21 34.01 27.88 2.09
N GLY A 22 34.37 29.16 2.17
CA GLY A 22 33.43 30.24 2.49
C GLY A 22 32.32 30.40 1.44
N GLU A 23 32.67 30.30 0.17
CA GLU A 23 31.73 30.44 -0.95
C GLU A 23 30.78 29.25 -1.05
N VAL A 24 31.27 28.04 -0.74
CA VAL A 24 30.47 26.81 -0.65
C VAL A 24 29.48 26.89 0.52
N LEU A 25 29.94 27.36 1.69
CA LEU A 25 29.06 27.54 2.85
C LEU A 25 27.98 28.59 2.58
N GLU A 26 28.33 29.70 1.92
CA GLU A 26 27.35 30.71 1.50
C GLU A 26 26.38 30.17 0.45
N ALA A 27 26.86 29.34 -0.48
CA ALA A 27 25.99 28.62 -1.41
C ALA A 27 25.00 27.71 -0.70
N PHE A 28 25.43 27.03 0.37
CA PHE A 28 24.59 26.12 1.13
C PHE A 28 23.55 26.85 1.98
N ASP A 29 23.84 28.07 2.43
CA ASP A 29 22.93 28.88 3.24
C ASP A 29 21.89 29.64 2.40
N GLN A 30 22.29 30.11 1.20
CA GLN A 30 21.42 30.90 0.32
C GLN A 30 20.92 30.15 -0.93
N GLY A 31 21.38 28.92 -1.13
CA GLY A 31 21.05 28.09 -2.28
C GLY A 31 19.62 27.56 -2.25
N PRO A 32 19.15 27.01 -3.37
CA PRO A 32 17.81 26.46 -3.46
C PRO A 32 17.69 25.18 -2.60
N ASP A 33 16.52 24.98 -1.99
CA ASP A 33 16.24 23.85 -1.08
C ASP A 33 16.45 22.46 -1.73
N ASP A 34 16.38 22.38 -3.06
CA ASP A 34 16.51 21.14 -3.83
C ASP A 34 17.96 20.76 -4.17
N MET A 35 18.94 21.59 -3.84
CA MET A 35 20.37 21.31 -4.04
C MET A 35 20.80 19.98 -3.41
N PHE A 36 20.19 19.61 -2.28
CA PHE A 36 20.43 18.34 -1.59
C PHE A 36 19.37 17.27 -1.89
N GLY A 37 18.54 17.49 -2.90
CA GLY A 37 17.52 16.55 -3.35
C GLY A 37 18.16 15.24 -3.82
N LEU A 38 17.73 14.13 -3.20
CA LEU A 38 18.11 12.79 -3.63
C LEU A 38 17.10 12.30 -4.66
N GLU A 39 17.55 12.13 -5.91
CA GLU A 39 16.77 11.43 -6.91
C GLU A 39 16.91 9.92 -6.71
N LEU A 40 15.80 9.28 -6.32
CA LEU A 40 15.73 7.83 -6.17
C LEU A 40 15.19 7.22 -7.48
N PRO A 41 15.72 6.06 -7.93
CA PRO A 41 15.22 5.38 -9.11
C PRO A 41 13.73 5.04 -8.99
N GLU A 42 12.97 5.22 -10.07
CA GLU A 42 11.53 4.90 -10.11
C GLU A 42 11.25 3.41 -9.85
N SER A 43 12.21 2.52 -10.15
CA SER A 43 12.10 1.08 -9.95
C SER A 43 12.35 0.61 -8.51
N MET A 44 12.69 1.54 -7.59
CA MET A 44 12.92 1.18 -6.19
C MET A 44 11.60 0.72 -5.54
N PRO A 45 11.59 -0.42 -4.83
CA PRO A 45 10.38 -0.94 -4.18
C PRO A 45 10.02 -0.11 -2.93
N ALA A 46 9.42 1.06 -3.14
CA ALA A 46 9.07 2.01 -2.10
C ALA A 46 7.73 2.71 -2.37
N VAL A 47 7.12 3.26 -1.32
CA VAL A 47 5.93 4.12 -1.44
C VAL A 47 6.35 5.47 -2.02
N GLN A 48 5.73 5.88 -3.11
CA GLN A 48 6.02 7.15 -3.78
C GLN A 48 5.14 8.27 -3.21
N LEU A 49 5.77 9.24 -2.54
CA LEU A 49 5.11 10.47 -2.10
C LEU A 49 5.25 11.55 -3.18
N MET A 50 4.14 12.01 -3.74
CA MET A 50 4.14 13.01 -4.80
C MET A 50 2.96 13.96 -4.70
N THR A 51 3.08 15.12 -5.36
CA THR A 51 1.99 16.08 -5.51
C THR A 51 1.05 15.67 -6.63
N TYR A 52 -0.18 16.20 -6.59
CA TYR A 52 -1.18 15.95 -7.64
C TYR A 52 -0.72 16.39 -9.04
N PHE A 53 0.08 17.47 -9.13
CA PHE A 53 0.64 17.92 -10.41
C PHE A 53 1.61 16.90 -11.00
N LYS A 54 2.49 16.31 -10.18
CA LYS A 54 3.43 15.28 -10.62
C LYS A 54 2.71 13.98 -11.03
N ALA A 55 1.63 13.63 -10.33
CA ALA A 55 0.85 12.43 -10.63
C ALA A 55 0.04 12.53 -11.94
N LYS A 56 -0.19 13.73 -12.50
CA LYS A 56 -1.02 13.93 -13.69
C LYS A 56 -0.42 13.19 -14.89
N GLY A 57 -1.20 12.30 -15.50
CA GLY A 57 -0.74 11.47 -16.62
C GLY A 57 -0.12 10.14 -16.20
N MET A 58 0.19 9.95 -14.92
CA MET A 58 0.65 8.68 -14.36
C MET A 58 -0.53 7.82 -13.89
N GLY A 59 -0.32 6.51 -13.73
CA GLY A 59 -1.33 5.58 -13.20
C GLY A 59 -0.70 4.54 -12.29
N PHE A 60 -1.27 4.34 -11.11
CA PHE A 60 -0.72 3.50 -10.05
C PHE A 60 -1.69 2.37 -9.69
N PRO A 61 -1.22 1.17 -9.29
CA PRO A 61 -2.11 0.10 -8.83
C PRO A 61 -2.98 0.55 -7.64
N VAL A 62 -2.37 1.25 -6.67
CA VAL A 62 -3.02 1.74 -5.46
C VAL A 62 -2.67 3.22 -5.26
N VAL A 63 -3.64 4.04 -4.90
CA VAL A 63 -3.45 5.45 -4.56
C VAL A 63 -4.01 5.75 -3.18
N ILE A 64 -3.19 6.37 -2.34
CA ILE A 64 -3.60 6.92 -1.04
C ILE A 64 -3.59 8.44 -1.16
N ASN A 65 -4.77 9.04 -1.18
CA ASN A 65 -4.98 10.47 -1.28
C ASN A 65 -5.27 11.07 0.10
N LEU A 66 -4.43 12.00 0.55
CA LEU A 66 -4.59 12.69 1.83
C LEU A 66 -5.35 14.00 1.62
N ILE A 67 -6.56 14.09 2.17
CA ILE A 67 -7.41 15.28 2.09
C ILE A 67 -7.36 15.99 3.43
N ILE A 68 -6.51 17.02 3.51
CA ILE A 68 -6.31 17.81 4.72
C ILE A 68 -6.94 19.20 4.49
N PRO A 69 -7.80 19.70 5.39
CA PRO A 69 -8.34 21.05 5.32
C PRO A 69 -7.19 22.03 5.53
N LEU A 70 -6.66 22.56 4.42
CA LEU A 70 -5.75 23.68 4.46
C LEU A 70 -6.56 24.91 4.89
N LYS A 71 -6.17 25.52 6.01
CA LYS A 71 -6.67 26.85 6.34
C LYS A 71 -6.18 27.78 5.25
N SER A 72 -7.10 28.21 4.39
CA SER A 72 -6.86 29.32 3.47
C SER A 72 -6.39 30.50 4.30
N LYS A 73 -5.11 30.86 4.18
CA LYS A 73 -4.72 32.24 4.40
C LYS A 73 -5.27 32.95 3.17
N GLY A 74 -6.28 33.80 3.34
CA GLY A 74 -6.93 34.51 2.24
C GLY A 74 -5.89 35.08 1.26
N SER A 75 -6.25 35.17 -0.01
CA SER A 75 -5.32 35.66 -1.02
C SER A 75 -4.93 37.11 -0.72
N GLU A 76 -3.63 37.41 -0.74
CA GLU A 76 -3.14 38.79 -0.57
C GLU A 76 -3.23 39.60 -1.87
N TYR A 77 -3.27 38.91 -3.02
CA TYR A 77 -3.20 39.50 -4.35
C TYR A 77 -4.37 39.01 -5.20
N TYR A 78 -5.04 39.97 -5.82
CA TYR A 78 -6.15 39.78 -6.77
C TYR A 78 -5.77 40.47 -8.07
N TYR A 79 -6.29 40.01 -9.20
CA TYR A 79 -5.95 40.60 -10.48
C TYR A 79 -7.16 40.71 -11.40
N ARG A 80 -7.11 41.67 -12.32
CA ARG A 80 -8.08 41.82 -13.41
C ARG A 80 -7.33 41.89 -14.73
N LYS A 81 -7.87 41.22 -15.76
CA LYS A 81 -7.39 41.34 -17.15
C LYS A 81 -8.39 42.17 -17.96
N GLN A 82 -7.96 43.33 -18.46
CA GLN A 82 -8.76 44.20 -19.33
C GLN A 82 -7.85 44.79 -20.41
N ASP A 83 -8.32 44.83 -21.66
CA ASP A 83 -7.62 45.45 -22.79
C ASP A 83 -6.14 45.03 -22.96
N GLY A 84 -5.83 43.77 -22.67
CA GLY A 84 -4.47 43.24 -22.74
C GLY A 84 -3.55 43.65 -21.57
N ALA A 85 -4.04 44.44 -20.61
CA ALA A 85 -3.34 44.79 -19.38
C ALA A 85 -3.78 43.92 -18.19
N ILE A 86 -2.86 43.67 -17.26
CA ILE A 86 -3.13 43.01 -15.98
C ILE A 86 -2.98 44.04 -14.86
N THR A 87 -4.07 44.32 -14.14
CA THR A 87 -4.04 45.17 -12.93
C THR A 87 -4.02 44.29 -11.70
N LEU A 88 -3.02 44.47 -10.84
CA LEU A 88 -2.83 43.73 -9.58
C LEU A 88 -3.31 44.57 -8.38
N TYR A 89 -4.14 43.98 -7.53
CA TYR A 89 -4.64 44.59 -6.32
C TYR A 89 -4.12 43.83 -5.11
N LYS A 90 -3.44 44.54 -4.21
CA LYS A 90 -3.06 44.01 -2.89
C LYS A 90 -4.09 44.44 -1.87
N MET A 91 -4.84 43.49 -1.31
CA MET A 91 -5.84 43.79 -0.29
C MET A 91 -5.98 42.64 0.70
N ASN A 92 -6.37 42.96 1.94
CA ASN A 92 -6.73 41.95 2.92
C ASN A 92 -8.23 41.62 2.85
N GLU A 93 -8.64 40.47 3.39
CA GLU A 93 -10.04 40.00 3.36
C GLU A 93 -11.04 41.04 3.89
N LYS A 94 -10.65 41.84 4.90
CA LYS A 94 -11.53 42.84 5.50
C LYS A 94 -11.80 44.02 4.56
N VAL A 95 -10.84 44.39 3.72
CA VAL A 95 -11.02 45.45 2.72
C VAL A 95 -11.94 44.96 1.61
N ALA A 96 -11.78 43.72 1.15
CA ALA A 96 -12.66 43.13 0.14
C ALA A 96 -14.10 42.96 0.64
N ASP A 97 -14.29 42.48 1.88
CA ASP A 97 -15.62 42.28 2.48
C ASP A 97 -16.38 43.61 2.70
N ASN A 98 -15.68 44.74 2.88
CA ASN A 98 -16.27 46.06 3.18
C ASN A 98 -16.32 47.02 1.97
N ALA A 99 -15.95 46.58 0.77
CA ALA A 99 -15.84 47.41 -0.42
C ALA A 99 -17.17 47.60 -1.20
N ALA A 100 -18.32 47.52 -0.52
CA ALA A 100 -19.61 47.72 -1.17
C ALA A 100 -19.69 49.13 -1.79
N GLY A 101 -19.88 49.21 -3.11
CA GLY A 101 -19.93 50.48 -3.86
C GLY A 101 -18.56 51.05 -4.26
N HIS A 102 -17.46 50.34 -4.03
CA HIS A 102 -16.15 50.78 -4.51
C HIS A 102 -16.08 50.72 -6.05
N PRO A 103 -15.51 51.71 -6.76
CA PRO A 103 -15.46 51.75 -8.23
C PRO A 103 -14.82 50.50 -8.85
N GLU A 104 -13.81 49.98 -8.15
CA GLU A 104 -13.05 48.80 -8.57
C GLU A 104 -13.75 47.46 -8.30
N ARG A 105 -14.97 47.44 -7.77
CA ARG A 105 -15.76 46.22 -7.50
C ARG A 105 -14.96 45.11 -6.81
N LEU A 106 -14.24 45.47 -5.75
CA LEU A 106 -13.25 44.59 -5.10
C LEU A 106 -13.85 43.28 -4.57
N ARG A 107 -15.14 43.27 -4.23
CA ARG A 107 -15.86 42.06 -3.83
C ARG A 107 -15.98 41.05 -4.97
N GLU A 108 -16.26 41.49 -6.19
CA GLU A 108 -16.33 40.62 -7.36
C GLU A 108 -14.98 39.96 -7.63
N LEU A 109 -13.88 40.72 -7.52
CA LEU A 109 -12.52 40.19 -7.65
C LEU A 109 -12.20 39.12 -6.61
N LYS A 110 -12.70 39.28 -5.39
CA LYS A 110 -12.55 38.27 -4.34
C LYS A 110 -13.38 37.03 -4.65
N ASP A 111 -14.65 37.19 -4.99
CA ASP A 111 -15.56 36.08 -5.29
C ASP A 111 -15.04 35.26 -6.50
N GLU A 112 -14.51 35.91 -7.53
CA GLU A 112 -13.82 35.26 -8.67
C GLU A 112 -12.58 34.47 -8.22
N ARG A 113 -11.74 35.08 -7.37
CA ARG A 113 -10.52 34.42 -6.88
C ARG A 113 -10.82 33.22 -6.00
N ASP A 114 -11.82 33.33 -5.14
CA ASP A 114 -12.28 32.25 -4.27
C ASP A 114 -12.86 31.10 -5.13
N ALA A 115 -13.64 31.41 -6.16
CA ALA A 115 -14.14 30.42 -7.12
C ALA A 115 -13.00 29.69 -7.87
N ASP A 116 -11.97 30.41 -8.33
CA ASP A 116 -10.79 29.80 -8.96
C ASP A 116 -10.07 28.81 -8.03
N ILE A 117 -9.94 29.16 -6.74
CA ILE A 117 -9.34 28.28 -5.73
C ILE A 117 -10.19 27.01 -5.55
N GLU A 118 -11.51 27.15 -5.49
CA GLU A 118 -12.43 26.01 -5.37
C GLU A 118 -12.38 25.08 -6.59
N ILE A 119 -12.41 25.66 -7.79
CA ILE A 119 -12.29 24.91 -9.06
C ILE A 119 -10.96 24.16 -9.08
N GLN A 120 -9.87 24.80 -8.67
CA GLN A 120 -8.56 24.15 -8.62
C GLN A 120 -8.51 23.00 -7.60
N ALA A 121 -9.18 23.14 -6.45
CA ALA A 121 -9.30 22.06 -5.48
C ALA A 121 -10.08 20.86 -6.05
N LEU A 122 -11.18 21.12 -6.77
CA LEU A 122 -11.95 20.08 -7.47
C LEU A 122 -11.13 19.39 -8.56
N ASN A 123 -10.39 20.14 -9.37
CA ASN A 123 -9.49 19.59 -10.38
C ASN A 123 -8.42 18.69 -9.76
N SER A 124 -7.85 19.11 -8.63
CA SER A 124 -6.84 18.32 -7.90
C SER A 124 -7.42 17.01 -7.38
N LEU A 125 -8.62 17.06 -6.80
CA LEU A 125 -9.35 15.86 -6.36
C LEU A 125 -9.68 14.93 -7.54
N TYR A 126 -10.14 15.48 -8.66
CA TYR A 126 -10.41 14.72 -9.88
C TYR A 126 -9.15 13.99 -10.39
N VAL A 127 -8.01 14.69 -10.44
CA VAL A 127 -6.74 14.08 -10.82
C VAL A 127 -6.42 12.92 -9.88
N ALA A 128 -6.44 13.12 -8.57
CA ALA A 128 -6.15 12.09 -7.58
C ALA A 128 -7.06 10.85 -7.71
N CYS A 129 -8.36 11.06 -7.87
CA CYS A 129 -9.36 10.00 -8.00
C CYS A 129 -9.27 9.22 -9.32
N THR A 130 -8.57 9.74 -10.33
CA THR A 130 -8.39 9.09 -11.65
C THR A 130 -7.00 8.47 -11.85
N ARG A 131 -6.12 8.54 -10.84
CA ARG A 131 -4.81 7.87 -10.86
C ARG A 131 -4.82 6.36 -10.52
N PRO A 132 -5.71 5.83 -9.66
CA PRO A 132 -5.65 4.42 -9.26
C PRO A 132 -6.20 3.50 -10.35
N LYS A 133 -5.54 2.36 -10.55
CA LYS A 133 -6.00 1.26 -11.42
C LYS A 133 -6.87 0.25 -10.68
N SER A 134 -6.55 -0.02 -9.41
CA SER A 134 -7.23 -1.05 -8.62
C SER A 134 -7.84 -0.51 -7.32
N GLU A 135 -7.10 0.26 -6.52
CA GLU A 135 -7.57 0.73 -5.21
C GLU A 135 -7.35 2.23 -4.98
N LEU A 136 -8.34 2.89 -4.40
CA LEU A 136 -8.30 4.30 -3.98
C LEU A 136 -8.64 4.42 -2.49
N TYR A 137 -7.76 5.08 -1.74
CA TYR A 137 -7.99 5.44 -0.34
C TYR A 137 -8.01 6.96 -0.19
N ASN A 138 -9.16 7.54 0.12
CA ASN A 138 -9.27 8.96 0.48
C ASN A 138 -9.25 9.08 2.02
N LEU A 139 -8.14 9.57 2.57
CA LEU A 139 -7.99 9.82 4.00
C LEU A 139 -8.32 11.28 4.29
N VAL A 140 -9.51 11.52 4.83
CA VAL A 140 -9.99 12.86 5.16
C VAL A 140 -9.66 13.19 6.60
N VAL A 141 -8.80 14.18 6.80
CA VAL A 141 -8.49 14.69 8.14
C VAL A 141 -9.54 15.73 8.50
N LEU A 142 -10.44 15.40 9.42
CA LEU A 142 -11.40 16.38 9.92
C LEU A 142 -10.75 17.20 11.04
N ASP A 143 -10.88 18.52 10.97
CA ASP A 143 -10.62 19.36 12.14
C ASP A 143 -11.52 18.86 13.28
N SER A 144 -10.93 18.52 14.44
CA SER A 144 -11.73 18.21 15.62
C SER A 144 -12.68 19.38 15.86
N PRO A 145 -14.01 19.17 15.99
CA PRO A 145 -14.90 20.26 16.34
C PRO A 145 -14.38 20.83 17.66
N ARG A 146 -13.83 22.05 17.61
CA ARG A 146 -13.44 22.77 18.82
C ARG A 146 -14.70 22.76 19.67
N VAL A 147 -14.66 22.10 20.82
CA VAL A 147 -15.62 22.36 21.90
C VAL A 147 -15.47 23.85 22.14
N SER A 148 -16.40 24.64 21.61
CA SER A 148 -16.38 26.07 21.77
C SER A 148 -16.42 26.32 23.27
N LYS A 149 -15.32 26.81 23.86
CA LYS A 149 -15.40 27.37 25.20
C LYS A 149 -16.53 28.40 25.16
N PRO A 150 -17.48 28.36 26.11
CA PRO A 150 -18.60 29.29 26.11
C PRO A 150 -18.05 30.72 26.01
N PRO A 151 -18.65 31.58 25.18
CA PRO A 151 -18.13 32.93 24.98
C PRO A 151 -18.05 33.63 26.33
N LYS A 152 -16.88 34.21 26.65
CA LYS A 152 -16.64 34.96 27.90
C LYS A 152 -17.53 36.21 28.05
N ASN A 153 -18.36 36.52 27.06
CA ASN A 153 -19.26 37.65 27.07
C ASN A 153 -20.58 37.29 26.36
N PRO A 154 -21.73 37.25 27.06
CA PRO A 154 -23.02 36.83 26.50
C PRO A 154 -23.60 37.81 25.46
N ALA A 155 -23.03 39.01 25.32
CA ALA A 155 -23.48 40.04 24.38
C ALA A 155 -22.82 39.97 22.99
N LYS A 156 -21.78 39.16 22.78
CA LYS A 156 -21.25 38.91 21.44
C LYS A 156 -22.08 37.82 20.79
N LYS A 157 -23.01 38.20 19.90
CA LYS A 157 -23.64 37.26 18.97
C LYS A 157 -22.53 36.39 18.36
N PRO A 158 -22.65 35.04 18.38
CA PRO A 158 -21.72 34.20 17.66
C PRO A 158 -21.71 34.72 16.22
N SER A 159 -20.53 35.06 15.71
CA SER A 159 -20.40 35.35 14.29
C SER A 159 -20.69 34.05 13.56
N ASN A 160 -21.96 33.86 13.18
CA ASN A 160 -22.35 32.95 12.10
C ASN A 160 -21.78 33.52 10.79
N LYS A 161 -20.46 33.57 10.65
CA LYS A 161 -19.89 33.37 9.33
C LYS A 161 -20.11 31.87 9.09
N PRO A 162 -20.98 31.43 8.17
CA PRO A 162 -20.95 30.05 7.76
C PRO A 162 -19.50 29.79 7.35
N THR A 163 -18.81 28.92 8.08
CA THR A 163 -17.61 28.29 7.55
C THR A 163 -18.14 27.54 6.33
N GLN A 164 -18.11 28.19 5.16
CA GLN A 164 -18.36 27.52 3.90
C GLN A 164 -17.34 26.40 3.87
N VAL A 165 -17.81 25.20 4.17
CA VAL A 165 -17.04 23.98 3.99
C VAL A 165 -16.80 23.96 2.48
N PRO A 166 -15.54 24.06 2.03
CA PRO A 166 -15.26 24.06 0.60
C PRO A 166 -16.00 22.90 -0.07
N PRO A 167 -16.60 23.07 -1.26
CA PRO A 167 -17.47 22.05 -1.86
C PRO A 167 -16.83 20.65 -1.92
N HIS A 168 -15.53 20.58 -2.14
CA HIS A 168 -14.76 19.32 -2.15
C HIS A 168 -14.75 18.60 -0.78
N GLN A 169 -14.87 19.30 0.34
CA GLN A 169 -15.02 18.72 1.67
C GLN A 169 -16.46 18.30 1.96
N ALA A 170 -17.45 18.96 1.35
CA ALA A 170 -18.86 18.59 1.45
C ALA A 170 -19.21 17.28 0.72
N LEU A 171 -18.33 16.81 -0.19
CA LEU A 171 -18.44 15.50 -0.82
C LEU A 171 -18.27 14.33 0.15
N PHE A 172 -17.70 14.58 1.34
CA PHE A 172 -17.53 13.56 2.37
C PHE A 172 -18.58 13.77 3.46
N PRO A 173 -19.43 12.78 3.75
CA PRO A 173 -20.44 12.93 4.79
C PRO A 173 -19.76 13.22 6.12
N ALA A 174 -20.29 14.21 6.86
CA ALA A 174 -19.84 14.47 8.21
C ALA A 174 -20.04 13.18 9.03
N GLN A 175 -18.98 12.67 9.67
CA GLN A 175 -19.15 11.57 10.59
C GLN A 175 -20.04 12.04 11.74
N VAL A 176 -21.21 11.39 11.87
CA VAL A 176 -21.96 11.39 13.12
C VAL A 176 -21.02 10.80 14.14
N ARG A 177 -20.60 11.61 15.12
CA ARG A 177 -19.81 11.13 16.24
C ARG A 177 -20.64 10.02 16.88
N GLY A 178 -20.17 8.78 16.84
CA GLY A 178 -20.76 7.71 17.63
C GLY A 178 -20.90 8.20 19.06
N GLU A 179 -22.06 7.94 19.66
CA GLU A 179 -22.33 8.33 21.05
C GLU A 179 -21.14 7.92 21.90
N LYS A 180 -20.59 8.87 22.68
CA LYS A 180 -19.55 8.55 23.65
C LYS A 180 -20.17 7.57 24.65
N GLY A 181 -19.97 6.27 24.42
CA GLY A 181 -20.11 5.27 25.46
C GLY A 181 -19.25 5.71 26.63
N ALA A 182 -19.86 5.81 27.80
CA ALA A 182 -19.17 6.09 29.05
C ALA A 182 -18.27 4.89 29.39
N GLY A 183 -17.06 4.88 28.85
CA GLY A 183 -16.07 3.86 29.11
C GLY A 183 -14.74 4.24 28.48
N GLY A 184 -13.69 4.29 29.28
CA GLY A 184 -12.31 4.54 28.84
C GLY A 184 -11.74 3.39 28.02
N GLY A 185 -12.34 3.12 26.86
CA GLY A 185 -11.86 2.15 25.88
C GLY A 185 -10.82 2.77 24.95
N ARG A 186 -9.78 2.00 24.64
CA ARG A 186 -8.81 2.26 23.55
C ARG A 186 -9.55 2.84 22.34
N ALA A 187 -8.99 3.87 21.72
CA ALA A 187 -9.49 4.44 20.47
C ALA A 187 -9.80 3.30 19.50
N GLU A 188 -11.09 3.13 19.16
CA GLU A 188 -11.51 2.14 18.18
C GLU A 188 -10.67 2.31 16.91
N GLU A 189 -10.15 1.20 16.41
CA GLU A 189 -9.40 1.13 15.17
C GLU A 189 -10.21 1.82 14.07
N LEU A 190 -9.66 2.89 13.47
CA LEU A 190 -10.34 3.64 12.41
C LEU A 190 -10.64 2.69 11.25
N ARG A 191 -11.88 2.22 11.14
CA ARG A 191 -12.31 1.37 10.04
C ARG A 191 -12.53 2.24 8.80
N PRO A 192 -11.89 1.93 7.65
CA PRO A 192 -12.16 2.65 6.42
C PRO A 192 -13.66 2.60 6.10
N MET A 193 -14.28 3.77 5.92
CA MET A 193 -15.66 3.85 5.48
C MET A 193 -15.70 3.56 3.98
N VAL A 194 -16.31 2.44 3.60
CA VAL A 194 -16.52 2.10 2.20
C VAL A 194 -17.69 2.95 1.68
N VAL A 195 -17.37 4.01 0.95
CA VAL A 195 -18.39 4.81 0.25
C VAL A 195 -18.70 4.12 -1.08
N SER A 196 -19.88 3.53 -1.19
CA SER A 196 -20.41 3.03 -2.46
C SER A 196 -21.36 4.08 -3.04
N PRO A 197 -21.23 4.49 -4.32
CA PRO A 197 -22.19 5.42 -4.92
C PRO A 197 -23.60 4.81 -4.91
N PRO A 198 -24.66 5.61 -4.66
CA PRO A 198 -26.04 5.15 -4.77
C PRO A 198 -26.31 4.64 -6.20
N GLY A 199 -26.87 3.45 -6.34
CA GLY A 199 -27.27 2.88 -7.65
C GLY A 199 -26.15 2.15 -8.40
N VAL A 200 -24.91 2.14 -7.92
CA VAL A 200 -23.89 1.23 -8.43
C VAL A 200 -24.02 -0.08 -7.65
N SER A 201 -24.88 -0.96 -8.13
CA SER A 201 -24.76 -2.39 -7.83
C SER A 201 -23.31 -2.76 -8.08
N ARG A 202 -22.66 -3.47 -7.13
CA ARG A 202 -21.36 -4.08 -7.39
C ARG A 202 -21.54 -5.06 -8.56
N HIS A 203 -21.47 -4.56 -9.78
CA HIS A 203 -21.24 -5.41 -10.94
C HIS A 203 -19.82 -5.91 -10.74
N SER A 204 -19.70 -7.07 -10.10
CA SER A 204 -18.47 -7.87 -10.04
C SER A 204 -17.90 -8.14 -11.43
N GLU A 205 -18.68 -7.88 -12.48
CA GLU A 205 -18.35 -8.04 -13.90
C GLU A 205 -17.32 -7.04 -14.45
N TRP A 206 -17.09 -5.88 -13.81
CA TRP A 206 -16.10 -4.90 -14.31
C TRP A 206 -14.73 -4.96 -13.63
N LEU A 207 -14.58 -5.77 -12.58
CA LEU A 207 -13.28 -6.10 -12.04
C LEU A 207 -12.83 -7.39 -12.73
N PRO A 208 -11.79 -7.38 -13.57
CA PRO A 208 -11.27 -8.63 -14.08
C PRO A 208 -10.94 -9.55 -12.89
N GLU A 209 -11.18 -10.85 -13.02
CA GLU A 209 -10.81 -11.85 -12.00
C GLU A 209 -9.33 -11.79 -11.60
N SER A 210 -8.49 -11.01 -12.29
CA SER A 210 -7.08 -10.73 -12.00
C SER A 210 -6.84 -9.46 -11.18
N ALA A 211 -7.87 -8.68 -10.82
CA ALA A 211 -7.69 -7.46 -10.05
C ALA A 211 -7.22 -7.79 -8.62
N TRP A 212 -6.04 -7.27 -8.26
CA TRP A 212 -5.53 -7.29 -6.89
C TRP A 212 -6.50 -6.52 -5.98
N ASN A 213 -6.88 -7.13 -4.86
CA ASN A 213 -7.67 -6.50 -3.82
C ASN A 213 -7.07 -6.83 -2.44
N ARG A 214 -7.41 -6.03 -1.42
CA ARG A 214 -6.94 -6.24 -0.03
C ARG A 214 -7.16 -7.66 0.50
N SER A 215 -8.22 -8.37 0.12
CA SER A 215 -8.42 -9.76 0.55
C SER A 215 -7.36 -10.67 -0.07
N ARG A 216 -7.18 -10.61 -1.38
CA ARG A 216 -6.18 -11.41 -2.10
C ARG A 216 -4.75 -11.08 -1.70
N PHE A 217 -4.46 -9.81 -1.40
CA PHE A 217 -3.16 -9.46 -0.85
C PHE A 217 -2.94 -10.12 0.51
N ARG A 218 -3.95 -10.10 1.40
CA ARG A 218 -3.88 -10.81 2.68
C ARG A 218 -3.77 -12.32 2.50
N ASP A 219 -4.52 -12.91 1.58
CA ASP A 219 -4.48 -14.34 1.28
C ASP A 219 -3.10 -14.76 0.72
N ALA A 220 -2.54 -13.96 -0.19
CA ALA A 220 -1.19 -14.19 -0.73
C ALA A 220 -0.11 -13.97 0.35
N SER A 221 -0.25 -12.97 1.20
CA SER A 221 0.68 -12.70 2.32
C SER A 221 0.62 -13.82 3.36
N LEU A 222 -0.58 -14.30 3.68
CA LEU A 222 -0.80 -15.45 4.54
C LEU A 222 -0.20 -16.72 3.90
N GLY A 223 -0.42 -16.94 2.60
CA GLY A 223 0.20 -18.02 1.87
C GLY A 223 1.72 -17.98 1.99
N ASN A 224 2.35 -16.88 1.59
CA ASN A 224 3.79 -16.69 1.68
C ASN A 224 4.33 -16.89 3.11
N TYR A 225 3.61 -16.39 4.11
CA TYR A 225 3.94 -16.55 5.52
C TYR A 225 3.93 -18.03 5.94
N LEU A 226 2.90 -18.79 5.57
CA LEU A 226 2.80 -20.21 5.91
C LEU A 226 3.81 -21.06 5.15
N HIS A 227 4.09 -20.77 3.87
CA HIS A 227 5.16 -21.44 3.11
C HIS A 227 6.51 -21.23 3.78
N ARG A 228 6.84 -19.99 4.19
CA ARG A 228 8.11 -19.69 4.87
C ARG A 228 8.26 -20.47 6.18
N VAL A 229 7.16 -20.68 6.91
CA VAL A 229 7.18 -21.51 8.12
C VAL A 229 7.45 -22.97 7.80
N LEU A 230 6.81 -23.53 6.76
CA LEU A 230 7.02 -24.92 6.34
C LEU A 230 8.42 -25.17 5.77
N GLU A 231 8.97 -24.18 5.09
CA GLU A 231 10.36 -24.16 4.60
C GLU A 231 11.35 -24.28 5.76
N ASP A 232 11.19 -23.55 6.86
CA ASP A 232 12.16 -23.61 7.96
C ASP A 232 12.21 -24.99 8.67
N ILE A 233 11.21 -25.84 8.46
CA ILE A 233 11.14 -27.18 9.04
C ILE A 233 11.83 -28.16 8.10
N GLU A 234 12.96 -28.74 8.50
CA GLU A 234 13.58 -29.85 7.76
C GLU A 234 12.98 -31.20 8.17
N TYR A 235 12.98 -31.46 9.48
CA TYR A 235 12.41 -32.65 10.11
C TYR A 235 11.54 -32.29 11.31
N LEU A 236 10.59 -33.15 11.65
CA LEU A 236 9.71 -32.93 12.81
C LEU A 236 10.40 -33.32 14.12
N PRO A 237 10.39 -32.43 15.14
CA PRO A 237 10.79 -32.79 16.49
C PRO A 237 9.70 -33.63 17.17
N LYS A 238 10.01 -34.14 18.37
CA LYS A 238 9.02 -34.84 19.22
C LYS A 238 7.86 -33.93 19.63
N ASP A 239 8.11 -32.64 19.82
CA ASP A 239 7.10 -31.68 20.27
C ASP A 239 6.93 -30.57 19.21
N LEU A 240 5.79 -30.60 18.52
CA LEU A 240 5.54 -29.76 17.34
C LEU A 240 5.20 -28.31 17.71
N ARG A 241 4.44 -28.15 18.79
CA ARG A 241 3.80 -26.86 19.11
C ARG A 241 4.82 -25.76 19.39
N PRO A 242 5.86 -25.98 20.22
CA PRO A 242 6.86 -24.94 20.49
C PRO A 242 7.64 -24.53 19.23
N LEU A 243 7.96 -25.48 18.35
CA LEU A 243 8.64 -25.19 17.09
C LEU A 243 7.77 -24.31 16.19
N VAL A 244 6.50 -24.69 15.99
CA VAL A 244 5.58 -23.95 15.12
C VAL A 244 5.34 -22.53 15.65
N GLU A 245 5.17 -22.36 16.96
CA GLU A 245 4.99 -21.02 17.55
C GLU A 245 6.23 -20.13 17.41
N ASP A 246 7.44 -20.68 17.57
CA ASP A 246 8.69 -19.95 17.34
C ASP A 246 8.83 -19.50 15.87
N LEU A 247 8.60 -20.41 14.93
CA LEU A 247 8.69 -20.10 13.49
C LEU A 247 7.65 -19.06 13.06
N LEU A 248 6.42 -19.17 13.56
CA LEU A 248 5.37 -18.17 13.31
C LEU A 248 5.76 -16.80 13.87
N ALA A 249 6.36 -16.75 15.07
CA ALA A 249 6.84 -15.49 15.64
C ALA A 249 7.97 -14.87 14.82
N ARG A 250 8.93 -15.69 14.38
CA ARG A 250 10.08 -15.25 13.55
C ARG A 250 9.64 -14.60 12.24
N HIS A 251 8.62 -15.17 11.59
CA HIS A 251 8.17 -14.75 10.27
C HIS A 251 6.97 -13.79 10.27
N GLN A 252 6.52 -13.33 11.45
CA GLN A 252 5.29 -12.52 11.60
C GLN A 252 5.26 -11.26 10.71
N ARG A 253 6.42 -10.72 10.34
CA ARG A 253 6.51 -9.55 9.44
C ARG A 253 5.93 -9.80 8.04
N LEU A 254 5.89 -11.06 7.58
CA LEU A 254 5.32 -11.42 6.28
C LEU A 254 3.78 -11.31 6.27
N ALA A 255 3.14 -11.50 7.42
CA ALA A 255 1.69 -11.32 7.57
C ALA A 255 1.35 -10.73 8.95
N PRO A 256 1.55 -9.41 9.15
CA PRO A 256 1.38 -8.77 10.46
C PRO A 256 -0.04 -8.88 11.03
N GLU A 257 -1.06 -8.95 10.16
CA GLU A 257 -2.47 -9.11 10.54
C GLU A 257 -2.89 -10.57 10.77
N ALA A 258 -1.99 -11.55 10.58
CA ALA A 258 -2.36 -12.96 10.72
C ALA A 258 -2.61 -13.35 12.17
N ASP A 259 -3.68 -14.13 12.40
CA ASP A 259 -3.93 -14.78 13.68
C ASP A 259 -2.95 -15.95 13.86
N ARG A 260 -1.89 -15.71 14.64
CA ARG A 260 -0.84 -16.70 14.91
C ARG A 260 -1.38 -17.92 15.64
N ALA A 261 -2.38 -17.78 16.51
CA ALA A 261 -2.92 -18.93 17.24
C ALA A 261 -3.63 -19.89 16.28
N ARG A 262 -4.47 -19.34 15.40
CA ARG A 262 -5.16 -20.11 14.35
C ARG A 262 -4.17 -20.71 13.33
N ALA A 263 -3.14 -19.96 12.95
CA ALA A 263 -2.08 -20.46 12.07
C ALA A 263 -1.32 -21.62 12.72
N ALA A 264 -0.98 -21.52 14.01
CA ALA A 264 -0.32 -22.57 14.77
C ALA A 264 -1.16 -23.84 14.85
N GLU A 265 -2.46 -23.71 15.14
CA GLU A 265 -3.40 -24.84 15.12
C GLU A 265 -3.46 -25.51 13.75
N SER A 266 -3.54 -24.73 12.68
CA SER A 266 -3.63 -25.24 11.31
C SER A 266 -2.36 -26.00 10.90
N ILE A 267 -1.18 -25.42 11.15
CA ILE A 267 0.11 -26.07 10.84
C ILE A 267 0.33 -27.31 11.72
N CYS A 268 0.03 -27.24 13.02
CA CYS A 268 0.15 -28.41 13.89
C CYS A 268 -0.78 -29.55 13.46
N ALA A 269 -2.02 -29.24 13.07
CA ALA A 269 -2.96 -30.23 12.56
C ALA A 269 -2.49 -30.83 11.22
N LEU A 270 -1.86 -30.03 10.36
CA LEU A 270 -1.29 -30.48 9.10
C LEU A 270 -0.09 -31.42 9.31
N LEU A 271 0.90 -30.97 10.07
CA LEU A 271 2.13 -31.72 10.33
C LEU A 271 1.90 -32.93 11.26
N GLY A 272 0.81 -32.93 12.03
CA GLY A 272 0.38 -34.07 12.83
C GLY A 272 -0.40 -35.14 12.05
N ASP A 273 -0.84 -34.86 10.82
CA ASP A 273 -1.46 -35.87 9.96
C ASP A 273 -0.40 -36.88 9.51
N PRO A 274 -0.54 -38.20 9.80
CA PRO A 274 0.45 -39.20 9.42
C PRO A 274 0.79 -39.23 7.93
N ARG A 275 -0.16 -38.85 7.06
CA ARG A 275 0.04 -38.79 5.61
C ARG A 275 1.05 -37.70 5.24
N VAL A 276 1.08 -36.59 5.98
CA VAL A 276 1.99 -35.46 5.75
C VAL A 276 3.27 -35.61 6.58
N ALA A 277 3.14 -36.01 7.85
CA ALA A 277 4.26 -36.20 8.78
C ALA A 277 5.34 -37.14 8.22
N CYS A 278 4.93 -38.13 7.41
CA CYS A 278 5.85 -39.09 6.82
C CYS A 278 6.92 -38.46 5.92
N TRP A 279 6.69 -37.28 5.35
CA TRP A 279 7.65 -36.52 4.52
C TRP A 279 8.57 -35.59 5.30
N PHE A 280 8.32 -35.44 6.60
CA PHE A 280 9.17 -34.69 7.51
C PHE A 280 9.83 -35.59 8.57
N ALA A 281 9.62 -36.90 8.50
CA ALA A 281 10.29 -37.86 9.37
C ALA A 281 11.73 -38.13 8.88
N GLU A 282 12.68 -38.22 9.80
CA GLU A 282 14.02 -38.69 9.50
C GLU A 282 14.02 -40.18 9.13
N ARG A 283 14.77 -40.55 8.09
CA ARG A 283 14.96 -41.94 7.67
C ARG A 283 16.40 -42.18 7.20
N PRO A 284 16.95 -43.39 7.36
CA PRO A 284 18.27 -43.71 6.83
C PRO A 284 18.35 -43.49 5.32
N GLY A 285 19.33 -42.71 4.88
CA GLY A 285 19.55 -42.41 3.45
C GLY A 285 18.59 -41.39 2.85
N ARG A 286 17.71 -40.78 3.65
CA ARG A 286 16.85 -39.68 3.20
C ARG A 286 17.61 -38.36 3.20
N THR A 287 17.45 -37.58 2.13
CA THR A 287 17.79 -36.16 2.11
C THR A 287 16.56 -35.32 1.79
N VAL A 288 16.53 -34.10 2.33
CA VAL A 288 15.43 -33.16 2.15
C VAL A 288 16.00 -31.86 1.63
N GLU A 289 15.48 -31.43 0.48
CA GLU A 289 15.77 -30.12 -0.09
C GLU A 289 14.48 -29.28 -0.02
N ARG A 290 14.64 -27.98 0.27
CA ARG A 290 13.54 -27.05 0.54
C ARG A 290 13.72 -25.84 -0.36
N GLU A 291 12.64 -25.31 -0.89
CA GLU A 291 12.64 -24.19 -1.86
C GLU A 291 13.60 -24.44 -3.03
N VAL A 292 13.43 -25.57 -3.71
CA VAL A 292 14.32 -25.98 -4.80
C VAL A 292 13.92 -25.25 -6.09
N GLU A 293 14.80 -24.38 -6.57
CA GLU A 293 14.61 -23.64 -7.82
C GLU A 293 15.13 -24.40 -9.04
N PHE A 294 14.36 -24.42 -10.11
CA PHE A 294 14.71 -25.00 -11.41
C PHE A 294 14.46 -24.00 -12.53
N ILE A 295 15.31 -24.04 -13.54
CA ILE A 295 15.14 -23.22 -14.75
C ILE A 295 14.77 -24.17 -15.88
N ALA A 296 13.60 -23.95 -16.47
CA ALA A 296 13.18 -24.67 -17.68
C ALA A 296 13.96 -24.18 -18.90
N ARG A 297 13.95 -24.97 -19.98
CA ARG A 297 14.69 -24.66 -21.22
C ARG A 297 14.29 -23.32 -21.86
N ASP A 298 13.08 -22.85 -21.60
CA ASP A 298 12.56 -21.57 -22.07
C ASP A 298 12.93 -20.38 -21.16
N GLY A 299 13.72 -20.63 -20.10
CA GLY A 299 14.15 -19.63 -19.13
C GLY A 299 13.14 -19.37 -18.01
N ARG A 300 11.99 -20.05 -17.96
CA ARG A 300 11.05 -19.93 -16.84
C ARG A 300 11.65 -20.54 -15.57
N LEU A 301 11.54 -19.82 -14.46
CA LEU A 301 11.95 -20.30 -13.15
C LEU A 301 10.76 -20.93 -12.43
N PHE A 302 10.99 -22.13 -11.90
CA PHE A 302 10.06 -22.91 -11.12
C PHE A 302 10.64 -23.12 -9.73
N ARG A 303 9.78 -23.20 -8.72
CA ARG A 303 10.20 -23.39 -7.34
C ARG A 303 9.34 -24.47 -6.69
N MET A 304 9.98 -25.54 -6.27
CA MET A 304 9.36 -26.65 -5.55
C MET A 304 9.52 -26.40 -4.06
N ASP A 305 8.43 -26.40 -3.29
CA ASP A 305 8.52 -26.06 -1.86
C ASP A 305 9.37 -27.09 -1.10
N ARG A 306 9.23 -28.38 -1.40
CA ARG A 306 10.00 -29.45 -0.75
C ARG A 306 10.25 -30.63 -1.69
N MET A 307 11.46 -31.17 -1.64
CA MET A 307 11.86 -32.40 -2.34
C MET A 307 12.46 -33.38 -1.34
N VAL A 308 11.81 -34.53 -1.19
CA VAL A 308 12.25 -35.62 -0.31
C VAL A 308 12.88 -36.71 -1.17
N ARG A 309 14.19 -36.94 -1.02
CA ARG A 309 14.91 -37.98 -1.74
C ARG A 309 15.16 -39.15 -0.79
N ASP A 310 14.42 -40.23 -1.00
CA ASP A 310 14.68 -41.54 -0.40
C ASP A 310 15.56 -42.37 -1.36
N PRO A 311 16.20 -43.47 -0.90
CA PRO A 311 17.01 -44.32 -1.78
C PRO A 311 16.19 -44.84 -2.98
N GLY A 312 16.53 -44.36 -4.18
CA GLY A 312 15.89 -44.73 -5.44
C GLY A 312 14.57 -44.03 -5.76
N TRP A 313 14.07 -43.13 -4.88
CA TRP A 313 12.77 -42.49 -5.06
C TRP A 313 12.76 -41.03 -4.61
N THR A 314 12.22 -40.13 -5.44
CA THR A 314 12.08 -38.71 -5.10
C THR A 314 10.61 -38.30 -5.02
N THR A 315 10.21 -37.65 -3.92
CA THR A 315 8.88 -37.06 -3.77
C THR A 315 8.97 -35.54 -3.81
N VAL A 316 8.31 -34.91 -4.79
CA VAL A 316 8.16 -33.45 -4.87
C VAL A 316 6.86 -33.06 -4.22
N ILE A 317 6.92 -32.07 -3.32
CA ILE A 317 5.78 -31.60 -2.54
C ILE A 317 5.62 -30.10 -2.77
N ASP A 318 4.38 -29.73 -3.08
CA ASP A 318 3.95 -28.34 -3.24
C ASP A 318 2.78 -28.07 -2.28
N PHE A 319 2.93 -27.06 -1.44
CA PHE A 319 1.93 -26.68 -0.45
C PHE A 319 0.96 -25.66 -1.06
N LYS A 320 -0.33 -25.79 -0.77
CA LYS A 320 -1.34 -24.84 -1.26
C LYS A 320 -2.20 -24.33 -0.11
N THR A 321 -2.24 -23.00 -0.01
CA THR A 321 -2.90 -22.26 1.08
C THR A 321 -4.22 -21.61 0.66
N GLY A 322 -4.54 -21.57 -0.65
CA GLY A 322 -5.71 -20.91 -1.24
C GLY A 322 -6.87 -21.82 -1.66
N SER A 323 -7.85 -21.24 -2.37
CA SER A 323 -9.10 -21.89 -2.81
C SER A 323 -8.85 -23.19 -3.60
N GLN A 324 -9.70 -24.18 -3.32
CA GLN A 324 -9.67 -25.52 -3.94
C GLN A 324 -10.70 -25.69 -5.06
N GLU A 325 -11.19 -24.59 -5.64
CA GLU A 325 -12.04 -24.64 -6.83
C GLU A 325 -11.42 -25.52 -7.92
N ALA A 326 -12.27 -26.20 -8.70
CA ALA A 326 -11.84 -27.19 -9.69
C ALA A 326 -10.76 -26.64 -10.64
N MET A 327 -10.94 -25.41 -11.12
CA MET A 327 -9.98 -24.70 -11.98
C MET A 327 -8.62 -24.48 -11.31
N SER A 328 -8.58 -24.21 -10.00
CA SER A 328 -7.34 -24.03 -9.25
C SER A 328 -6.64 -25.38 -9.02
N ARG A 329 -7.40 -26.45 -8.74
CA ARG A 329 -6.85 -27.80 -8.58
C ARG A 329 -6.20 -28.32 -9.86
N GLU A 330 -6.83 -28.14 -11.01
CA GLU A 330 -6.25 -28.54 -12.30
C GLU A 330 -4.94 -27.79 -12.59
N LYS A 331 -4.90 -26.48 -12.28
CA LYS A 331 -3.67 -25.69 -12.39
C LYS A 331 -2.56 -26.19 -11.45
N HIS A 332 -2.88 -26.52 -10.21
CA HIS A 332 -1.90 -27.07 -9.26
C HIS A 332 -1.36 -28.42 -9.75
N GLN A 333 -2.22 -29.30 -10.27
CA GLN A 333 -1.79 -30.59 -10.84
C GLN A 333 -0.95 -30.41 -12.11
N ALA A 334 -1.27 -29.44 -12.97
CA ALA A 334 -0.45 -29.12 -14.14
C ALA A 334 0.95 -28.62 -13.72
N GLN A 335 1.01 -27.73 -12.72
CA GLN A 335 2.27 -27.22 -12.18
C GLN A 335 3.16 -28.34 -11.62
N VAL A 336 2.60 -29.25 -10.83
CA VAL A 336 3.38 -30.39 -10.30
C VAL A 336 3.79 -31.38 -11.39
N ARG A 337 3.00 -31.56 -12.46
CA ARG A 337 3.44 -32.34 -13.63
C ARG A 337 4.63 -31.69 -14.34
N GLU A 338 4.64 -30.37 -14.48
CA GLU A 338 5.81 -29.65 -15.00
C GLU A 338 7.04 -29.89 -14.11
N TYR A 339 6.89 -29.88 -12.78
CA TYR A 339 7.99 -30.20 -11.86
C TYR A 339 8.58 -31.59 -12.11
N LEU A 340 7.73 -32.61 -12.27
CA LEU A 340 8.17 -33.97 -12.56
C LEU A 340 8.87 -34.08 -13.91
N GLY A 341 8.37 -33.38 -14.94
CA GLY A 341 9.02 -33.29 -16.24
C GLY A 341 10.43 -32.68 -16.15
N LEU A 342 10.58 -31.57 -15.43
CA LEU A 342 11.88 -30.92 -15.22
C LEU A 342 12.87 -31.80 -14.46
N LEU A 343 12.40 -32.54 -13.46
CA LEU A 343 13.22 -33.51 -12.75
C LEU A 343 13.70 -34.64 -13.65
N GLN A 344 12.80 -35.18 -14.48
CA GLN A 344 13.16 -36.23 -15.42
C GLN A 344 14.20 -35.76 -16.45
N GLU A 345 14.12 -34.50 -16.88
CA GLU A 345 15.12 -33.89 -17.76
C GLU A 345 16.47 -33.69 -17.08
N ALA A 346 16.47 -33.21 -15.82
CA ALA A 346 17.69 -32.95 -15.06
C ALA A 346 18.37 -34.23 -14.56
N CYS A 347 17.60 -35.27 -14.25
CA CYS A 347 18.07 -36.55 -13.73
C CYS A 347 17.39 -37.72 -14.46
N PRO A 348 17.84 -38.06 -15.69
CA PRO A 348 17.24 -39.14 -16.47
C PRO A 348 17.29 -40.48 -15.72
N GLY A 349 16.12 -41.08 -15.50
CA GLY A 349 15.96 -42.38 -14.84
C GLY A 349 15.68 -42.31 -13.32
N ALA A 350 15.54 -41.12 -12.74
CA ALA A 350 15.08 -40.97 -11.37
C ALA A 350 13.57 -41.29 -11.28
N GLU A 351 13.18 -42.21 -10.40
CA GLU A 351 11.76 -42.41 -10.10
C GLU A 351 11.26 -41.29 -9.19
N ALA A 352 10.19 -40.61 -9.62
CA ALA A 352 9.62 -39.49 -8.88
C ALA A 352 8.09 -39.48 -8.86
N SER A 353 7.53 -38.98 -7.74
CA SER A 353 6.11 -38.64 -7.63
C SER A 353 5.91 -37.21 -7.14
N GLY A 354 4.80 -36.62 -7.56
CA GLY A 354 4.36 -35.31 -7.13
C GLY A 354 3.25 -35.42 -6.11
N VAL A 355 3.24 -34.52 -5.13
CA VAL A 355 2.21 -34.43 -4.11
C VAL A 355 1.84 -32.97 -3.91
N ILE A 356 0.54 -32.70 -3.90
CA ILE A 356 0.01 -31.39 -3.50
C ILE A 356 -0.62 -31.54 -2.12
N VAL A 357 -0.18 -30.70 -1.19
CA VAL A 357 -0.67 -30.71 0.19
C VAL A 357 -1.40 -29.41 0.48
N TYR A 358 -2.69 -29.52 0.78
CA TYR A 358 -3.52 -28.36 1.15
C TYR A 358 -3.57 -28.20 2.68
N LEU A 359 -3.73 -26.96 3.15
CA LEU A 359 -3.80 -26.67 4.60
C LEU A 359 -4.95 -27.38 5.33
N ASP A 360 -6.02 -27.75 4.64
CA ASP A 360 -7.14 -28.53 5.22
C ASP A 360 -6.82 -30.03 5.38
N ARG A 361 -5.59 -30.44 5.03
CA ARG A 361 -5.07 -31.82 5.03
C ARG A 361 -5.57 -32.66 3.85
N THR A 362 -6.11 -32.03 2.81
CA THR A 362 -6.31 -32.69 1.53
C THR A 362 -4.94 -32.95 0.90
N VAL A 363 -4.72 -34.19 0.45
CA VAL A 363 -3.49 -34.60 -0.23
C VAL A 363 -3.90 -35.13 -1.60
N ALA A 364 -3.28 -34.60 -2.65
CA ALA A 364 -3.48 -35.07 -4.01
C ALA A 364 -2.16 -35.59 -4.58
N GLU A 365 -2.14 -36.86 -4.96
CA GLU A 365 -1.01 -37.45 -5.67
C GLU A 365 -1.08 -37.08 -7.15
N VAL A 366 0.09 -36.77 -7.71
CA VAL A 366 0.29 -36.46 -9.11
C VAL A 366 1.36 -37.41 -9.63
N ARG A 367 0.97 -38.23 -10.60
CA ARG A 367 1.90 -39.13 -11.29
C ARG A 367 2.47 -38.45 -12.54
N PRO A 368 3.69 -38.83 -12.96
CA PRO A 368 4.32 -38.34 -14.18
C PRO A 368 3.42 -38.45 -15.41
#